data_AF-A0A2H9RLW3-F1
#
_entry.id   AF-A0A2H9RLW3-F1
#
_cell.length_a   1.000
_cell.length_b   1.000
_cell.length_c   1.000
_cell.angle_alpha   90.00
_cell.angle_beta   90.00
_cell.angle_gamma   90.00
#
_symmetry.space_group_name_H-M   'P 1'
#
loop_
_entity.id
_entity.type
_entity.pdbx_description
1 polymer ?
#
loop_
_entity_poly.entity_id
_entity_poly.type
_entity_poly.pdbx_seq_one_letter_code
_entity_poly.pdbx_strand_id
1 'polypeptide(L)'
;MEGVCSKCNYKGDKNIRLFGVILCDFCAYFAPEEKTKFFEYLSEKVNFKDIETFRRENRFGNSKQKKGMIKKAKEGKVVSRAPFGYKIVENKLVKAENWGVVENIFLEFQDNKISLNKLSKKYGFSVNGMKKILRNFTYLGKIKFDGEVHEGNHEPILSSTLFNHVQDKLERLGIK
;
A
#
# COMPACT_ATOMS: atom_id res chain seq x y z
N MET A 1 -16.26 -5.37 20.04
CA MET A 1 -17.62 -4.99 20.46
C MET A 1 -18.48 -4.99 19.22
N GLU A 2 -19.39 -5.95 19.12
CA GLU A 2 -20.40 -5.98 18.06
C GLU A 2 -21.28 -4.72 18.18
N GLY A 3 -21.31 -3.91 17.13
CA GLY A 3 -22.23 -2.79 17.00
C GLY A 3 -23.37 -3.17 16.07
N VAL A 4 -24.60 -2.83 16.48
CA VAL A 4 -25.78 -2.95 15.62
C VAL A 4 -25.93 -1.63 14.87
N CYS A 5 -25.97 -1.69 13.53
CA CYS A 5 -26.17 -0.50 12.70
C CYS A 5 -27.52 0.17 13.01
N SER A 6 -27.50 1.44 13.43
CA SER A 6 -28.71 2.17 13.80
C SER A 6 -29.65 2.46 12.62
N LYS A 7 -29.18 2.39 11.37
CA LYS A 7 -29.99 2.59 10.16
C LYS A 7 -30.70 1.31 9.71
N CYS A 8 -29.99 0.17 9.67
CA CYS A 8 -30.49 -1.07 9.09
C CYS A 8 -30.54 -2.30 9.99
N ASN A 9 -30.14 -2.16 11.26
CA ASN A 9 -30.06 -3.25 12.25
C ASN A 9 -29.12 -4.41 11.89
N TYR A 10 -28.23 -4.23 10.91
CA TYR A 10 -27.18 -5.20 10.60
C TYR A 10 -26.19 -5.32 11.76
N LYS A 11 -25.87 -6.55 12.17
CA LYS A 11 -24.82 -6.87 13.15
C LYS A 11 -23.54 -7.20 12.41
N GLY A 12 -22.48 -6.42 12.64
CA GLY A 12 -21.19 -6.66 12.00
C GLY A 12 -20.02 -6.21 12.88
N ASP A 13 -18.86 -6.76 12.56
CA ASP A 13 -17.62 -6.51 13.31
C ASP A 13 -17.04 -5.11 13.04
N LYS A 14 -17.36 -4.54 11.86
CA LYS A 14 -16.93 -3.22 11.43
C LYS A 14 -18.05 -2.20 11.59
N ASN A 15 -17.77 -1.18 12.38
CA ASN A 15 -18.71 -0.13 12.74
C ASN A 15 -18.07 1.24 12.56
N ILE A 16 -18.75 2.12 11.85
CA ILE A 16 -18.36 3.50 11.63
C ILE A 16 -19.25 4.38 12.52
N ARG A 17 -18.64 5.34 13.22
CA ARG A 17 -19.37 6.30 14.05
C ARG A 17 -19.48 7.64 13.33
N LEU A 18 -20.69 8.07 13.03
CA LEU A 18 -21.00 9.37 12.44
C LEU A 18 -21.95 10.12 13.38
N PHE A 19 -21.59 11.35 13.77
CA PHE A 19 -22.35 12.15 14.73
C PHE A 19 -22.73 11.41 16.04
N GLY A 20 -21.88 10.49 16.49
CA GLY A 20 -22.12 9.65 17.67
C GLY A 20 -22.98 8.41 17.44
N VAL A 21 -23.55 8.24 16.24
CA VAL A 21 -24.40 7.10 15.86
C VAL A 21 -23.57 6.00 15.19
N ILE A 22 -23.87 4.75 15.51
CA ILE A 22 -23.18 3.58 14.94
C ILE A 22 -23.87 3.15 13.64
N LEU A 23 -23.10 3.07 12.57
CA LEU A 23 -23.53 2.55 11.28
C LEU A 23 -22.60 1.44 10.80
N CYS A 24 -23.14 0.48 10.06
CA CYS A 24 -22.31 -0.45 9.29
C CYS A 24 -21.69 0.27 8.09
N ASP A 25 -20.59 -0.27 7.56
CA ASP A 25 -19.85 0.29 6.42
C ASP A 25 -20.76 0.66 5.23
N PHE A 26 -21.78 -0.17 4.95
CA PHE A 26 -22.72 0.07 3.86
C PHE A 26 -23.60 1.31 4.09
N CYS A 27 -24.23 1.45 5.26
CA CYS A 27 -25.08 2.61 5.54
C CYS A 27 -24.26 3.89 5.71
N ALA A 28 -23.06 3.78 6.29
CA ALA A 28 -22.15 4.90 6.43
C ALA A 28 -21.70 5.46 5.07
N TYR A 29 -21.54 4.61 4.04
CA TYR A 29 -21.14 5.05 2.70
C TYR A 29 -22.14 6.04 2.06
N PHE A 30 -23.43 5.90 2.34
CA PHE A 30 -24.48 6.77 1.81
C PHE A 30 -24.92 7.86 2.80
N ALA A 31 -24.30 7.94 3.97
CA ALA A 31 -24.71 8.87 5.01
C ALA A 31 -24.36 10.32 4.62
N PRO A 32 -25.31 11.27 4.72
CA PRO A 32 -25.02 12.68 4.46
C PRO A 32 -23.97 13.26 5.44
N GLU A 33 -23.16 14.21 4.94
CA GLU A 33 -22.19 14.94 5.76
C GLU A 33 -22.82 16.05 6.61
N GLU A 34 -24.02 16.52 6.23
CA GLU A 34 -24.75 17.54 6.97
C GLU A 34 -25.59 16.91 8.10
N LYS A 35 -25.45 17.43 9.33
CA LYS A 35 -26.05 16.84 10.53
C LYS A 35 -27.57 16.68 10.44
N THR A 36 -28.30 17.69 9.94
CA THR A 36 -29.77 17.65 9.83
C THR A 36 -30.23 16.55 8.90
N LYS A 37 -29.68 16.52 7.67
CA LYS A 37 -29.95 15.48 6.66
C LYS A 37 -29.52 14.09 7.12
N PHE A 38 -28.47 13.99 7.94
CA PHE A 38 -28.04 12.72 8.51
C PHE A 38 -29.09 12.13 9.46
N PHE A 39 -29.72 12.94 10.31
CA PHE A 39 -30.79 12.44 11.19
C PHE A 39 -32.08 12.12 10.43
N GLU A 40 -32.41 12.89 9.38
CA GLU A 40 -33.48 12.53 8.43
C GLU A 40 -33.18 11.18 7.77
N TYR A 41 -31.98 11.02 7.21
CA TYR A 41 -31.51 9.75 6.67
C TYR A 41 -31.62 8.61 7.69
N LEU A 42 -31.25 8.82 8.95
CA LEU A 42 -31.35 7.78 9.99
C LEU A 42 -32.79 7.38 10.32
N SER A 43 -33.75 8.30 10.16
CA SER A 43 -35.16 8.09 10.45
C SER A 43 -35.83 7.16 9.44
N GLU A 44 -35.40 7.20 8.18
CA GLU A 44 -35.92 6.40 7.06
C GLU A 44 -35.47 4.93 7.13
N LYS A 45 -35.82 4.17 8.16
CA LYS A 45 -35.29 2.80 8.40
C LYS A 45 -35.38 1.88 7.18
N VAL A 46 -34.34 1.04 7.03
CA VAL A 46 -34.24 0.01 5.96
C VAL A 46 -33.94 -1.33 6.61
N ASN A 47 -34.55 -2.44 6.18
CA ASN A 47 -34.20 -3.74 6.74
C ASN A 47 -32.89 -4.26 6.13
N PHE A 48 -31.99 -4.79 6.95
CA PHE A 48 -30.76 -5.38 6.42
C PHE A 48 -31.03 -6.50 5.40
N LYS A 49 -32.09 -7.30 5.58
CA LYS A 49 -32.41 -8.41 4.67
C LYS A 49 -32.62 -7.95 3.23
N ASP A 50 -33.26 -6.79 3.05
CA ASP A 50 -33.60 -6.24 1.73
C ASP A 50 -32.36 -5.78 0.96
N ILE A 51 -31.28 -5.46 1.68
CA ILE A 51 -30.01 -5.02 1.11
C ILE A 51 -28.89 -6.05 1.26
N GLU A 52 -29.21 -7.28 1.66
CA GLU A 52 -28.24 -8.34 1.89
C GLU A 52 -27.57 -8.81 0.60
N THR A 53 -28.30 -8.82 -0.52
CA THR A 53 -27.74 -9.07 -1.85
C THR A 53 -26.68 -8.02 -2.20
N PHE A 54 -26.93 -6.74 -1.92
CA PHE A 54 -25.94 -5.69 -2.12
C PHE A 54 -24.73 -5.82 -1.19
N ARG A 55 -24.90 -6.36 0.03
CA ARG A 55 -23.77 -6.67 0.94
C ARG A 55 -22.94 -7.83 0.44
N ARG A 56 -23.58 -8.92 0.00
CA ARG A 56 -22.90 -10.10 -0.53
C ARG A 56 -22.14 -9.76 -1.81
N GLU A 57 -22.76 -8.99 -2.69
CA GLU A 57 -22.15 -8.54 -3.94
C GLU A 57 -21.33 -7.25 -3.76
N ASN A 58 -21.17 -6.76 -2.54
CA ASN A 58 -20.73 -5.39 -2.28
C ASN A 58 -19.36 -5.10 -2.89
N ARG A 59 -19.36 -4.24 -3.90
CA ARG A 59 -18.15 -3.68 -4.50
C ARG A 59 -17.85 -2.27 -3.98
N PHE A 60 -18.67 -1.72 -3.08
CA PHE A 60 -18.46 -0.38 -2.53
C PHE A 60 -17.31 -0.39 -1.52
N GLY A 61 -16.45 0.62 -1.67
CA GLY A 61 -15.07 0.64 -1.20
C GLY A 61 -14.13 0.68 -2.39
N ASN A 62 -12.88 1.08 -2.16
CA ASN A 62 -11.80 1.14 -3.16
C ASN A 62 -11.53 -0.20 -3.88
N SER A 63 -12.38 -1.23 -3.72
CA SER A 63 -12.27 -2.58 -4.25
C SER A 63 -12.13 -2.63 -5.77
N LYS A 64 -12.85 -1.81 -6.56
CA LYS A 64 -12.70 -1.80 -8.04
C LYS A 64 -11.36 -1.22 -8.46
N GLN A 65 -10.99 -0.06 -7.90
CA GLN A 65 -9.68 0.56 -8.15
C GLN A 65 -8.54 -0.35 -7.66
N LYS A 66 -8.66 -0.89 -6.45
CA LYS A 66 -7.74 -1.86 -5.85
C LYS A 66 -7.61 -3.12 -6.71
N LYS A 67 -8.71 -3.72 -7.15
CA LYS A 67 -8.70 -4.86 -8.11
C LYS A 67 -8.01 -4.48 -9.41
N GLY A 68 -8.25 -3.27 -9.92
CA GLY A 68 -7.55 -2.75 -11.11
C GLY A 68 -6.05 -2.59 -10.88
N MET A 69 -5.64 -2.09 -9.71
CA MET A 69 -4.23 -1.97 -9.34
C MET A 69 -3.58 -3.34 -9.13
N ILE A 70 -4.26 -4.29 -8.48
CA ILE A 70 -3.80 -5.69 -8.35
C ILE A 70 -3.62 -6.30 -9.74
N LYS A 71 -4.58 -6.10 -10.66
CA LYS A 71 -4.47 -6.59 -12.04
C LYS A 71 -3.25 -5.98 -12.74
N LYS A 72 -3.04 -4.67 -12.64
CA LYS A 72 -1.86 -4.00 -13.19
C LYS A 72 -0.56 -4.55 -12.61
N ALA A 73 -0.50 -4.77 -11.29
CA ALA A 73 0.68 -5.32 -10.63
C ALA A 73 0.98 -6.76 -11.09
N LYS A 74 -0.06 -7.59 -11.24
CA LYS A 74 0.05 -8.96 -11.81
C LYS A 74 0.53 -8.96 -13.26
N GLU A 75 0.16 -7.95 -14.04
CA GLU A 75 0.65 -7.73 -15.41
C GLU A 75 2.05 -7.09 -15.44
N GLY A 76 2.72 -6.90 -14.30
CA GLY A 76 4.05 -6.29 -14.22
C GLY A 76 4.08 -4.79 -14.52
N LYS A 77 2.93 -4.11 -14.45
CA LYS A 77 2.80 -2.67 -14.69
C LYS A 77 2.96 -1.86 -13.40
N VAL A 78 3.45 -0.63 -13.57
CA VAL A 78 3.69 0.31 -12.47
C VAL A 78 2.36 0.73 -11.83
N VAL A 79 2.29 0.64 -10.50
CA VAL A 79 1.09 0.98 -9.70
C VAL A 79 1.34 2.09 -8.68
N SER A 80 2.59 2.48 -8.47
CA SER A 80 3.02 3.48 -7.48
C SER A 80 4.00 4.48 -8.11
N ARG A 81 4.43 5.48 -7.33
CA ARG A 81 5.47 6.42 -7.77
C ARG A 81 6.78 5.68 -8.05
N ALA A 82 7.56 6.20 -9.00
CA ALA A 82 8.85 5.65 -9.35
C ALA A 82 9.78 5.59 -8.12
N PRO A 83 10.41 4.44 -7.83
CA PRO A 83 11.49 4.37 -6.85
C PRO A 83 12.71 5.18 -7.29
N PHE A 84 13.55 5.56 -6.32
CA PHE A 84 14.83 6.20 -6.59
C PHE A 84 15.68 5.35 -7.56
N GLY A 85 16.33 5.95 -8.56
CA GLY A 85 17.04 5.22 -9.61
C GLY A 85 16.17 4.79 -10.80
N TYR A 86 14.85 5.01 -10.74
CA TYR A 86 13.94 4.84 -11.88
C TYR A 86 13.15 6.12 -12.17
N LYS A 87 12.65 6.23 -13.39
CA LYS A 87 11.64 7.20 -13.83
C LYS A 87 10.50 6.48 -14.54
N ILE A 88 9.32 7.09 -14.54
CA ILE A 88 8.18 6.58 -15.33
C ILE A 88 8.19 7.30 -16.67
N VAL A 89 8.33 6.53 -17.74
CA VAL A 89 8.21 7.00 -19.13
C VAL A 89 7.16 6.12 -19.80
N GLU A 90 6.11 6.73 -20.35
CA GLU A 90 5.01 5.99 -21.01
C GLU A 90 4.41 4.85 -20.15
N ASN A 91 4.19 5.11 -18.85
CA ASN A 91 3.69 4.13 -17.88
C ASN A 91 4.60 2.91 -17.62
N LYS A 92 5.88 2.97 -18.02
CA LYS A 92 6.89 1.95 -17.75
C LYS A 92 7.99 2.51 -16.84
N LEU A 93 8.52 1.67 -15.96
CA LEU A 93 9.71 2.00 -15.19
C LEU A 93 10.94 1.83 -16.07
N VAL A 94 11.71 2.90 -16.18
CA VAL A 94 12.99 2.93 -16.92
C VAL A 94 14.06 3.46 -15.99
N LYS A 95 15.29 2.94 -16.10
CA LYS A 95 16.44 3.43 -15.32
C LYS A 95 16.59 4.95 -15.51
N ALA A 96 16.69 5.68 -14.39
CA ALA A 96 16.96 7.11 -14.40
C ALA A 96 18.48 7.35 -14.39
N GLU A 97 18.94 8.58 -14.65
CA GLU A 97 20.38 8.91 -14.70
C GLU A 97 21.14 8.53 -13.42
N ASN A 98 20.46 8.58 -12.27
CA ASN A 98 20.99 8.23 -10.96
C ASN A 98 20.85 6.74 -10.60
N TRP A 99 20.54 5.85 -11.55
CA TRP A 99 20.35 4.42 -11.27
C TRP A 99 21.59 3.78 -10.61
N GLY A 100 22.80 4.17 -11.04
CA GLY A 100 24.06 3.63 -10.48
C GLY A 100 24.27 3.99 -9.00
N VAL A 101 23.64 5.06 -8.51
CA VAL A 101 23.68 5.41 -7.09
C VAL A 101 23.01 4.33 -6.25
N VAL A 102 21.96 3.67 -6.76
CA VAL A 102 21.30 2.56 -6.07
C VAL A 102 22.26 1.39 -5.90
N GLU A 103 22.97 1.01 -6.96
CA GLU A 103 23.95 -0.08 -6.88
C GLU A 103 25.05 0.22 -5.86
N ASN A 104 25.59 1.43 -5.89
CA ASN A 104 26.60 1.88 -4.91
C ASN A 104 26.08 1.85 -3.46
N ILE A 105 24.82 2.26 -3.23
CA ILE A 105 24.18 2.17 -1.90
C ILE A 105 24.17 0.72 -1.40
N PHE A 106 23.82 -0.24 -2.27
CA PHE A 106 23.75 -1.66 -1.89
C PHE A 106 25.14 -2.26 -1.67
N LEU A 107 26.11 -1.99 -2.56
CA LEU A 107 27.48 -2.46 -2.43
C LEU A 107 28.15 -1.91 -1.16
N GLU A 108 28.00 -0.62 -0.89
CA GLU A 108 28.55 -0.02 0.35
C GLU A 108 27.87 -0.57 1.59
N PHE A 109 26.55 -0.74 1.56
CA PHE A 109 25.85 -1.30 2.71
C PHE A 109 26.15 -2.79 2.89
N GLN A 110 26.53 -3.53 1.85
CA GLN A 110 27.00 -4.91 1.99
C GLN A 110 28.28 -4.97 2.81
N ASP A 111 29.17 -3.98 2.70
CA ASP A 111 30.36 -3.89 3.56
C ASP A 111 29.94 -3.68 5.03
N ASN A 112 30.43 -4.54 5.93
CA ASN A 112 30.06 -4.54 7.34
C ASN A 112 30.58 -3.31 8.12
N LYS A 113 31.40 -2.47 7.48
CA LYS A 113 32.02 -1.29 8.11
C LYS A 113 31.09 -0.07 8.22
N ILE A 114 29.99 -0.02 7.46
CA ILE A 114 29.09 1.14 7.47
C ILE A 114 27.76 0.84 8.17
N SER A 115 27.37 1.76 9.07
CA SER A 115 26.05 1.74 9.71
C SER A 115 24.99 2.40 8.82
N LEU A 116 23.72 2.03 9.03
CA LEU A 116 22.60 2.61 8.29
C LEU A 116 22.54 4.15 8.40
N ASN A 117 22.84 4.71 9.58
CA ASN A 117 22.84 6.16 9.81
C ASN A 117 23.94 6.85 9.00
N LYS A 118 25.15 6.28 8.98
CA LYS A 118 26.29 6.82 8.22
C LYS A 118 26.02 6.76 6.71
N LEU A 119 25.45 5.65 6.23
CA LEU A 119 25.03 5.50 4.84
C LEU A 119 23.95 6.53 4.46
N SER A 120 22.93 6.68 5.31
CA SER A 120 21.84 7.65 5.11
C SER A 120 22.38 9.08 4.99
N LYS A 121 23.28 9.48 5.90
CA LYS A 121 23.93 10.81 5.86
C LYS A 121 24.78 11.00 4.61
N LYS A 122 25.55 9.97 4.20
CA LYS A 122 26.41 10.03 3.01
C LYS A 122 25.62 10.30 1.73
N TYR A 123 24.48 9.63 1.58
CA TYR A 123 23.64 9.72 0.38
C TYR A 123 22.51 10.76 0.49
N GLY A 124 22.45 11.54 1.58
CA GLY A 124 21.45 12.60 1.76
C GLY A 124 20.02 12.09 1.99
N PHE A 125 19.85 10.86 2.48
CA PHE A 125 18.54 10.29 2.81
C PHE A 125 18.26 10.35 4.31
N SER A 126 16.97 10.40 4.66
CA SER A 126 16.56 10.05 6.02
C SER A 126 16.79 8.55 6.27
N VAL A 127 16.98 8.16 7.52
CA VAL A 127 17.15 6.74 7.91
C VAL A 127 15.99 5.88 7.40
N ASN A 128 14.75 6.37 7.53
CA ASN A 128 13.57 5.68 7.02
C ASN A 128 13.52 5.62 5.49
N GLY A 129 14.00 6.67 4.80
CA GLY A 129 14.16 6.66 3.35
C GLY A 129 15.15 5.59 2.90
N MET A 130 16.31 5.51 3.57
CA MET A 130 17.33 4.51 3.29
C MET A 130 16.80 3.08 3.52
N LYS A 131 16.07 2.84 4.62
CA LYS A 131 15.39 1.53 4.85
C LYS A 131 14.45 1.16 3.70
N LYS A 132 13.66 2.12 3.21
CA LYS A 132 12.74 1.89 2.09
C LYS A 132 13.49 1.55 0.81
N ILE A 133 14.62 2.19 0.54
CA ILE A 133 15.49 1.86 -0.59
C ILE A 133 16.03 0.43 -0.42
N LEU A 134 16.69 0.12 0.70
CA LEU A 134 17.35 -1.16 0.89
C LEU A 134 16.42 -2.39 0.85
N ARG A 135 15.09 -2.21 0.99
CA ARG A 135 14.10 -3.31 0.94
C ARG A 135 13.22 -3.31 -0.31
N ASN A 136 13.46 -2.42 -1.26
CA ASN A 136 12.57 -2.29 -2.40
C ASN A 136 12.82 -3.37 -3.46
N PHE A 137 11.89 -4.33 -3.57
CA PHE A 137 11.92 -5.40 -4.58
C PHE A 137 11.91 -4.90 -6.03
N THR A 138 11.55 -3.64 -6.28
CA THR A 138 11.64 -3.04 -7.63
C THR A 138 13.06 -3.00 -8.18
N TYR A 139 14.08 -3.03 -7.33
CA TYR A 139 15.45 -3.15 -7.80
C TYR A 139 15.80 -4.53 -8.36
N LEU A 140 15.00 -5.55 -8.06
CA LEU A 140 15.09 -6.92 -8.62
C LEU A 140 14.19 -7.13 -9.84
N GLY A 141 13.63 -6.08 -10.43
CA GLY A 141 12.68 -6.23 -11.55
C GLY A 141 11.27 -6.60 -11.09
N LYS A 142 10.93 -6.47 -9.80
CA LYS A 142 9.63 -6.90 -9.24
C LYS A 142 8.73 -5.75 -8.81
N ILE A 143 7.44 -6.00 -8.63
CA ILE A 143 6.45 -5.02 -8.18
C ILE A 143 5.76 -5.54 -6.93
N LYS A 144 5.86 -4.79 -5.82
CA LYS A 144 5.15 -5.09 -4.58
C LYS A 144 3.88 -4.27 -4.48
N PHE A 145 2.72 -4.91 -4.38
CA PHE A 145 1.43 -4.27 -4.19
C PHE A 145 0.52 -5.10 -3.28
N ASP A 146 -0.18 -4.44 -2.36
CA ASP A 146 -1.11 -5.10 -1.42
C ASP A 146 -0.52 -6.27 -0.63
N GLY A 147 0.79 -6.23 -0.34
CA GLY A 147 1.51 -7.29 0.35
C GLY A 147 2.03 -8.41 -0.55
N GLU A 148 1.56 -8.51 -1.79
CA GLU A 148 2.03 -9.46 -2.79
C GLU A 148 3.20 -8.89 -3.61
N VAL A 149 4.07 -9.77 -4.10
CA VAL A 149 5.19 -9.43 -5.00
C VAL A 149 4.97 -10.14 -6.32
N HIS A 150 5.01 -9.39 -7.42
CA HIS A 150 4.84 -9.88 -8.79
C HIS A 150 6.07 -9.56 -9.63
N GLU A 151 6.27 -10.29 -10.72
CA GLU A 151 7.30 -9.97 -11.71
C GLU A 151 6.92 -8.67 -12.45
N GLY A 152 7.88 -7.76 -12.58
CA GLY A 152 7.74 -6.49 -13.28
C GLY A 152 8.27 -6.56 -14.70
N ASN A 153 7.81 -5.63 -15.54
CA ASN A 153 8.26 -5.53 -16.94
C ASN A 153 9.49 -4.63 -17.13
N HIS A 154 10.10 -4.15 -16.04
CA HIS A 154 11.23 -3.23 -16.09
C HIS A 154 12.54 -3.96 -15.81
N GLU A 155 13.62 -3.40 -16.35
CA GLU A 155 14.96 -3.96 -16.18
C GLU A 155 15.42 -3.83 -14.72
N PRO A 156 15.93 -4.91 -14.09
CA PRO A 156 16.48 -4.84 -12.74
C PRO A 156 17.73 -3.95 -12.69
N ILE A 157 17.94 -3.32 -11.52
CA ILE A 157 19.19 -2.60 -11.21
C ILE A 157 20.16 -3.53 -10.46
N LEU A 158 19.65 -4.47 -9.66
CA LEU A 158 20.46 -5.32 -8.79
C LEU A 158 20.31 -6.79 -9.15
N SER A 159 21.35 -7.57 -8.86
CA SER A 159 21.25 -9.04 -8.82
C SER A 159 20.52 -9.50 -7.56
N SER A 160 19.87 -10.67 -7.65
CA SER A 160 19.26 -11.33 -6.49
C SER A 160 20.27 -11.59 -5.38
N THR A 161 21.51 -11.96 -5.73
CA THR A 161 22.61 -12.21 -4.80
C THR A 161 22.93 -10.98 -3.94
N LEU A 162 23.17 -9.83 -4.56
CA LEU A 162 23.50 -8.59 -3.85
C LEU A 162 22.34 -8.15 -2.94
N PHE A 163 21.11 -8.22 -3.45
CA PHE A 163 19.93 -7.84 -2.68
C PHE A 163 19.74 -8.74 -1.45
N ASN A 164 19.89 -10.06 -1.62
CA ASN A 164 19.71 -11.03 -0.54
C ASN A 164 20.77 -10.85 0.56
N HIS A 165 22.04 -10.63 0.21
CA HIS A 165 23.08 -10.31 1.19
C HIS A 165 22.74 -9.08 2.04
N VAL A 166 22.17 -8.05 1.41
CA VAL A 166 21.71 -6.85 2.12
C VAL A 166 20.50 -7.16 3.02
N GLN A 167 19.56 -8.00 2.59
CA GLN A 167 18.42 -8.41 3.43
C GLN A 167 18.90 -9.17 4.67
N ASP A 168 19.80 -10.13 4.50
CA ASP A 168 20.38 -10.91 5.60
C ASP A 168 21.08 -9.99 6.62
N LYS A 169 21.81 -8.98 6.13
CA LYS A 169 22.45 -7.99 7.01
C LYS A 169 21.41 -7.16 7.76
N LEU A 170 20.35 -6.70 7.11
CA LEU A 170 19.27 -5.95 7.78
C LEU A 170 18.61 -6.78 8.88
N GLU A 171 18.39 -8.07 8.63
CA GLU A 171 17.81 -9.01 9.58
C GLU A 171 18.72 -9.24 10.79
N ARG A 172 20.02 -9.52 10.56
CA ARG A 172 21.02 -9.66 11.64
C ARG A 172 21.11 -8.42 12.53
N LEU A 173 20.93 -7.23 11.96
CA LEU A 173 20.96 -5.96 12.69
C LEU A 173 19.63 -5.64 13.38
N GLY A 174 18.59 -6.48 13.25
CA GLY A 174 17.27 -6.25 13.84
C GLY A 174 16.55 -5.02 13.26
N ILE A 175 16.94 -4.58 12.07
CA ILE A 175 16.37 -3.39 11.44
C ILE A 175 15.04 -3.80 10.82
N LYS A 176 13.94 -3.47 11.50
CA LYS A 176 12.55 -3.56 11.00
C LYS A 176 12.14 -2.33 10.21
#